data_AF-A0A821J1E8-F1
#
_entry.id   AF-A0A821J1E8-F1
#
_cell.length_a   1.000
_cell.length_b   1.000
_cell.length_c   1.000
_cell.angle_alpha   90.00
_cell.angle_beta   90.00
_cell.angle_gamma   90.00
#
_symmetry.space_group_name_H-M   'P 1'
#
loop_
_entity.id
_entity.type
_entity.pdbx_description
1 polymer ?
#
loop_
_entity_poly.entity_id
_entity_poly.type
_entity_poly.pdbx_seq_one_letter_code
_entity_poly.pdbx_strand_id
1 'polypeptide(L)'
;KGASRSITNGYKAVPYDEAEKEDIKKLFLRPTVTRFSDDGSGHIDWIKCDDAAEVLASEYRFRHSGFGWQSKNIEHRLKHIKAEMSHTEQERISAFINKAQEDPLCLLKAYTCESDFYVKLNRDLASKHFDQGTNFGITYFIDFFYNHPAFEDFSYKGKVYRGMSITQYDLKQYSIGGKVMSKAFMSTSKDKSVADDFIKRNLSYRKKQHGELVKLSALCTYEIVNRRTGLYIAKISEYGHEEEVLIGPYTAFIIKAIRQSSPKYVEIDLRECEIVDKKEQDDDDDFDDD
;
A
#
# COMPACT_ATOMS: atom_id res chain seq x y z
N LYS A 1 -9.49 -10.96 -28.26
CA LYS A 1 -9.17 -10.09 -27.09
C LYS A 1 -10.12 -10.49 -25.99
N GLY A 2 -9.63 -11.08 -24.89
CA GLY A 2 -10.49 -11.40 -23.75
C GLY A 2 -11.16 -10.14 -23.20
N ALA A 3 -12.28 -10.30 -22.50
CA ALA A 3 -12.95 -9.18 -21.84
C ALA A 3 -12.00 -8.58 -20.80
N SER A 4 -11.38 -7.46 -21.14
CA SER A 4 -10.59 -6.71 -20.17
C SER A 4 -11.57 -6.05 -19.20
N ARG A 5 -11.30 -6.23 -17.91
CA ARG A 5 -12.17 -5.80 -16.80
C ARG A 5 -12.31 -4.29 -16.68
N SER A 6 -11.46 -3.54 -17.40
CA SER A 6 -11.46 -2.08 -17.45
C SER A 6 -12.10 -1.51 -18.72
N ILE A 7 -12.54 -2.36 -19.66
CA ILE A 7 -13.27 -1.87 -20.85
C ILE A 7 -14.68 -1.50 -20.42
N THR A 8 -15.00 -0.22 -20.51
CA THR A 8 -16.34 0.27 -20.25
C THR A 8 -17.24 0.12 -21.48
N ASN A 9 -18.53 -0.12 -21.25
CA ASN A 9 -19.54 -0.07 -22.31
C ASN A 9 -19.95 1.39 -22.62
N GLY A 10 -20.93 1.57 -23.51
CA GLY A 10 -21.47 2.89 -23.87
C GLY A 10 -22.05 3.70 -22.69
N TYR A 11 -22.32 3.05 -21.56
CA TYR A 11 -22.83 3.65 -20.32
C TYR A 11 -21.73 3.93 -19.28
N LYS A 12 -20.46 3.75 -19.66
CA LYS A 12 -19.29 3.86 -18.76
C LYS A 12 -19.24 2.79 -17.65
N ALA A 13 -20.02 1.72 -17.77
CA ALA A 13 -20.03 0.61 -16.81
C ALA A 13 -18.98 -0.44 -17.23
N VAL A 14 -18.23 -0.99 -16.26
CA VAL A 14 -17.31 -2.11 -16.51
C VAL A 14 -18.04 -3.45 -16.46
N PRO A 15 -17.46 -4.57 -16.96
CA PRO A 15 -18.10 -5.88 -16.89
C PRO A 15 -18.49 -6.33 -15.47
N TYR A 16 -17.81 -5.79 -14.46
CA TYR A 16 -18.18 -5.98 -13.05
C TYR A 16 -19.51 -5.31 -12.69
N ASP A 17 -19.72 -4.07 -13.13
CA ASP A 17 -20.93 -3.28 -12.83
C ASP A 17 -22.17 -3.84 -13.54
N GLU A 18 -21.97 -4.36 -14.75
CA GLU A 18 -23.00 -4.97 -15.60
C GLU A 18 -23.37 -6.40 -15.20
N ALA A 19 -22.55 -7.06 -14.38
CA ALA A 19 -22.80 -8.43 -13.99
C ALA A 19 -23.95 -8.50 -12.98
N GLU A 20 -25.12 -8.96 -13.44
CA GLU A 20 -26.33 -9.09 -12.58
C GLU A 20 -26.13 -10.09 -11.42
N LYS A 21 -25.34 -11.13 -11.65
CA LYS A 21 -25.14 -12.21 -10.68
C LYS A 21 -23.79 -12.11 -9.97
N GLU A 22 -23.79 -12.36 -8.67
CA GLU A 22 -22.60 -12.30 -7.82
C GLU A 22 -21.52 -13.32 -8.19
N ASP A 23 -21.89 -14.48 -8.72
CA ASP A 23 -20.95 -15.48 -9.24
C ASP A 23 -20.22 -15.01 -10.51
N ILE A 24 -20.90 -14.26 -11.37
CA ILE A 24 -20.30 -13.61 -12.56
C ILE A 24 -19.44 -12.43 -12.13
N LYS A 25 -19.90 -11.60 -11.18
CA LYS A 25 -19.07 -10.53 -10.59
C LYS A 25 -17.76 -11.07 -10.04
N LYS A 26 -17.77 -12.25 -9.41
CA LYS A 26 -16.56 -12.92 -8.89
C LYS A 26 -15.54 -13.25 -9.97
N LEU A 27 -15.93 -13.42 -11.23
CA LEU A 27 -15.00 -13.62 -12.35
C LEU A 27 -14.24 -12.33 -12.70
N PHE A 28 -14.78 -11.18 -12.30
CA PHE A 28 -14.18 -9.86 -12.50
C PHE A 28 -13.52 -9.31 -11.23
N LEU A 29 -13.73 -9.95 -10.07
CA LEU A 29 -12.95 -9.72 -8.86
C LEU A 29 -11.51 -10.20 -9.03
N ARG A 30 -10.54 -9.43 -8.50
CA ARG A 30 -9.12 -9.75 -8.59
C ARG A 30 -8.83 -11.21 -8.16
N PRO A 31 -7.90 -11.94 -8.82
CA PRO A 31 -7.42 -13.24 -8.36
C PRO A 31 -7.05 -13.14 -6.88
N THR A 32 -7.31 -14.21 -6.12
CA THR A 32 -7.32 -14.32 -4.65
C THR A 32 -6.10 -13.81 -3.88
N VAL A 33 -5.11 -13.22 -4.55
CA VAL A 33 -4.09 -12.42 -3.91
C VAL A 33 -4.73 -11.09 -3.47
N THR A 34 -5.06 -11.01 -2.19
CA THR A 34 -5.88 -9.94 -1.61
C THR A 34 -5.03 -8.74 -1.22
N ARG A 35 -5.00 -7.69 -2.06
CA ARG A 35 -4.22 -6.46 -1.75
C ARG A 35 -4.68 -5.74 -0.49
N PHE A 36 -5.97 -5.91 -0.18
CA PHE A 36 -6.69 -5.34 0.96
C PHE A 36 -6.92 -6.40 2.05
N SER A 37 -6.05 -7.41 2.15
CA SER A 37 -5.98 -8.28 3.32
C SER A 37 -4.62 -8.94 3.35
N ASP A 38 -3.87 -8.74 4.43
CA ASP A 38 -2.74 -9.62 4.73
C ASP A 38 -3.31 -11.04 4.96
N ASP A 39 -2.80 -12.03 4.24
CA ASP A 39 -3.13 -13.44 4.43
C ASP A 39 -2.46 -14.01 5.69
N GLY A 40 -1.62 -13.21 6.35
CA GLY A 40 -0.84 -13.51 7.53
C GLY A 40 0.17 -14.62 7.26
N SER A 41 0.80 -14.59 6.09
CA SER A 41 1.93 -15.44 5.67
C SER A 41 3.26 -15.09 6.37
N GLY A 42 3.23 -14.22 7.39
CA GLY A 42 4.40 -13.90 8.22
C GLY A 42 5.30 -12.80 7.65
N HIS A 43 4.97 -12.26 6.48
CA HIS A 43 5.55 -11.00 5.99
C HIS A 43 4.80 -9.84 6.64
N ILE A 44 5.26 -9.42 7.81
CA ILE A 44 4.61 -8.33 8.54
C ILE A 44 4.77 -7.04 7.71
N ASP A 45 3.69 -6.62 7.05
CA ASP A 45 3.59 -5.35 6.30
C ASP A 45 3.78 -4.12 7.21
N TRP A 46 3.80 -4.34 8.53
CA TRP A 46 3.85 -3.35 9.58
C TRP A 46 5.00 -3.60 10.53
N ILE A 47 5.60 -2.53 11.03
CA ILE A 47 6.48 -2.61 12.19
C ILE A 47 6.06 -1.60 13.24
N LYS A 48 6.32 -1.93 14.50
CA LYS A 48 6.30 -0.94 15.57
C LYS A 48 7.27 0.17 15.18
N CYS A 49 6.77 1.40 15.19
CA CYS A 49 7.55 2.57 14.83
C CYS A 49 8.00 3.21 16.15
N ASP A 50 9.31 3.16 16.41
CA ASP A 50 9.94 4.00 17.42
C ASP A 50 10.40 5.32 16.77
N ASP A 51 10.87 6.26 17.59
CA ASP A 51 11.26 7.57 17.11
C ASP A 51 12.44 7.50 16.11
N ALA A 52 13.32 6.50 16.24
CA ALA A 52 14.41 6.28 15.29
C ALA A 52 13.90 5.81 13.92
N ALA A 53 12.96 4.87 13.90
CA ALA A 53 12.31 4.40 12.67
C ALA A 53 11.51 5.51 11.99
N GLU A 54 10.85 6.38 12.75
CA GLU A 54 10.11 7.53 12.23
C GLU A 54 11.05 8.56 11.57
N VAL A 55 12.17 8.87 12.22
CA VAL A 55 13.20 9.78 11.67
C VAL A 55 13.75 9.23 10.36
N LEU A 56 14.18 7.97 10.34
CA LEU A 56 14.67 7.31 9.13
C LEU A 56 13.61 7.30 8.02
N ALA A 57 12.34 7.11 8.35
CA ALA A 57 11.25 7.09 7.38
C ALA A 57 10.99 8.48 6.79
N SER A 58 11.11 9.51 7.62
CA SER A 58 11.12 10.91 7.18
C SER A 58 12.30 11.14 6.23
N GLU A 59 13.51 10.73 6.61
CA GLU A 59 14.70 10.88 5.76
C GLU A 59 14.52 10.24 4.39
N TYR A 60 13.95 9.03 4.30
CA TYR A 60 13.66 8.39 3.01
C TYR A 60 12.63 9.14 2.17
N ARG A 61 11.59 9.71 2.79
CA ARG A 61 10.58 10.49 2.08
C ARG A 61 11.14 11.80 1.52
N PHE A 62 12.13 12.41 2.18
CA PHE A 62 12.60 13.77 1.86
C PHE A 62 14.04 13.88 1.31
N ARG A 63 14.93 12.89 1.48
CA ARG A 63 16.34 12.98 1.00
C ARG A 63 16.50 12.78 -0.52
N HIS A 64 15.53 12.23 -1.23
CA HIS A 64 15.70 11.89 -2.64
C HIS A 64 15.18 12.98 -3.60
N SER A 65 15.64 14.22 -3.41
CA SER A 65 15.37 15.37 -4.28
C SER A 65 16.15 15.37 -5.61
N GLY A 66 16.94 14.32 -5.87
CA GLY A 66 17.68 14.15 -7.13
C GLY A 66 16.89 13.31 -8.14
N PHE A 67 16.18 13.96 -9.07
CA PHE A 67 15.57 13.29 -10.23
C PHE A 67 16.67 12.76 -11.16
N GLY A 68 17.08 11.51 -10.96
CA GLY A 68 17.96 10.80 -11.87
C GLY A 68 17.46 9.39 -12.08
N TRP A 69 16.98 9.09 -13.28
CA TRP A 69 16.72 7.71 -13.71
C TRP A 69 18.05 6.97 -13.78
N GLN A 70 18.55 6.43 -12.67
CA GLN A 70 19.69 5.51 -12.68
C GLN A 70 19.22 4.13 -13.16
N SER A 71 18.91 4.07 -14.46
CA SER A 71 18.25 2.99 -15.18
C SER A 71 18.66 1.57 -14.78
N LYS A 72 19.96 1.36 -14.60
CA LYS A 72 20.55 0.04 -14.55
C LYS A 72 20.19 -0.74 -13.29
N ASN A 73 20.02 -0.06 -12.16
CA ASN A 73 19.70 -0.72 -10.88
C ASN A 73 18.21 -1.09 -10.79
N ILE A 74 17.35 -0.23 -11.35
CA ILE A 74 15.89 -0.39 -11.38
C ILE A 74 15.51 -1.51 -12.35
N GLU A 75 16.04 -1.48 -13.57
CA GLU A 75 15.83 -2.54 -14.57
C GLU A 75 16.27 -3.90 -14.04
N HIS A 76 17.41 -3.96 -13.34
CA HIS A 76 17.92 -5.20 -12.78
C HIS A 76 16.98 -5.77 -11.70
N ARG A 77 16.46 -4.94 -10.78
CA ARG A 77 15.56 -5.42 -9.72
C ARG A 77 14.17 -5.76 -10.25
N LEU A 78 13.63 -4.94 -11.14
CA LEU A 78 12.36 -5.25 -11.81
C LEU A 78 12.49 -6.52 -12.64
N LYS A 79 13.64 -6.78 -13.28
CA LYS A 79 13.94 -8.06 -13.95
C LYS A 79 13.92 -9.25 -12.99
N HIS A 80 14.45 -9.09 -11.77
CA HIS A 80 14.39 -10.14 -10.75
C HIS A 80 12.94 -10.44 -10.31
N ILE A 81 12.14 -9.40 -10.01
CA ILE A 81 10.73 -9.56 -9.64
C ILE A 81 9.96 -10.26 -10.77
N LYS A 82 10.23 -9.88 -12.02
CA LYS A 82 9.62 -10.48 -13.21
C LYS A 82 10.00 -11.94 -13.42
N ALA A 83 11.24 -12.34 -13.13
CA ALA A 83 11.71 -13.71 -13.35
C ALA A 83 10.90 -14.76 -12.59
N GLU A 84 10.21 -14.35 -11.52
CA GLU A 84 9.35 -15.23 -10.72
C GLU A 84 7.87 -15.24 -11.16
N MET A 85 7.51 -14.56 -12.26
CA MET A 85 6.13 -14.44 -12.77
C MET A 85 5.89 -15.36 -13.97
N SER A 86 4.62 -15.63 -14.32
CA SER A 86 4.33 -16.38 -15.55
C SER A 86 4.72 -15.59 -16.81
N HIS A 87 4.99 -16.28 -17.91
CA HIS A 87 5.46 -15.66 -19.15
C HIS A 87 4.52 -14.55 -19.67
N THR A 88 3.21 -14.80 -19.66
CA THR A 88 2.19 -13.83 -20.09
C THR A 88 2.15 -12.59 -19.21
N GLU A 89 2.30 -12.74 -17.88
CA GLU A 89 2.36 -11.59 -16.97
C GLU A 89 3.67 -10.80 -17.14
N GLN A 90 4.78 -11.49 -17.39
CA GLN A 90 6.07 -10.84 -17.64
C GLN A 90 6.00 -9.90 -18.84
N GLU A 91 5.40 -10.31 -19.96
CA GLU A 91 5.25 -9.47 -21.15
C GLU A 91 4.43 -8.21 -20.85
N ARG A 92 3.26 -8.38 -20.21
CA ARG A 92 2.36 -7.27 -19.88
C ARG A 92 3.02 -6.25 -18.94
N ILE A 93 3.70 -6.73 -17.90
CA ILE A 93 4.41 -5.88 -16.94
C ILE A 93 5.64 -5.23 -17.58
N SER A 94 6.35 -5.93 -18.48
CA SER A 94 7.46 -5.33 -19.26
C SER A 94 7.00 -4.15 -20.08
N ALA A 95 5.85 -4.26 -20.75
CA ALA A 95 5.31 -3.19 -21.56
C ALA A 95 5.03 -1.92 -20.74
N PHE A 96 4.51 -2.06 -19.52
CA PHE A 96 4.31 -0.93 -18.62
C PHE A 96 5.63 -0.34 -18.10
N ILE A 97 6.55 -1.19 -17.64
CA ILE A 97 7.84 -0.73 -17.10
C ILE A 97 8.66 0.01 -18.16
N ASN A 98 8.69 -0.49 -19.40
CA ASN A 98 9.43 0.17 -20.47
C ASN A 98 8.83 1.54 -20.81
N LYS A 99 7.49 1.66 -20.77
CA LYS A 99 6.80 2.93 -21.00
C LYS A 99 6.89 3.92 -19.84
N ALA A 100 7.28 3.47 -18.64
CA ALA A 100 7.38 4.33 -17.46
C ALA A 100 8.37 5.49 -17.60
N GLN A 101 9.34 5.38 -18.50
CA GLN A 101 10.28 6.46 -18.80
C GLN A 101 9.59 7.64 -19.48
N GLU A 102 8.56 7.38 -20.28
CA GLU A 102 7.80 8.37 -21.04
C GLU A 102 6.49 8.76 -20.33
N ASP A 103 5.78 7.76 -19.79
CA ASP A 103 4.55 7.89 -19.02
C ASP A 103 4.75 7.31 -17.60
N PRO A 104 5.13 8.15 -16.63
CA PRO A 104 5.20 7.84 -15.19
C PRO A 104 4.03 6.99 -14.66
N LEU A 105 2.81 7.22 -15.16
CA LEU A 105 1.61 6.53 -14.70
C LEU A 105 1.65 5.04 -15.04
N CYS A 106 2.48 4.62 -16.00
CA CYS A 106 2.66 3.20 -16.31
C CYS A 106 3.23 2.39 -15.15
N LEU A 107 3.95 3.00 -14.21
CA LEU A 107 4.38 2.32 -12.97
C LEU A 107 3.21 1.98 -12.06
N LEU A 108 2.26 2.92 -11.89
CA LEU A 108 1.04 2.68 -11.12
C LEU A 108 0.13 1.68 -11.84
N LYS A 109 0.03 1.75 -13.18
CA LYS A 109 -0.70 0.75 -13.98
C LYS A 109 -0.09 -0.65 -13.83
N ALA A 110 1.25 -0.77 -13.83
CA ALA A 110 1.94 -2.03 -13.56
C ALA A 110 1.62 -2.55 -12.16
N TYR A 111 1.64 -1.67 -11.15
CA TYR A 111 1.25 -2.01 -9.80
C TYR A 111 -0.18 -2.56 -9.77
N THR A 112 -1.17 -1.85 -10.33
CA THR A 112 -2.59 -2.23 -10.30
C THR A 112 -2.98 -3.37 -11.24
N CYS A 113 -2.11 -3.73 -12.17
CA CYS A 113 -2.35 -4.79 -13.14
C CYS A 113 -2.74 -6.11 -12.45
N GLU A 114 -3.67 -6.85 -13.04
CA GLU A 114 -3.98 -8.25 -12.68
C GLU A 114 -2.75 -9.14 -12.95
N SER A 115 -1.83 -9.16 -12.00
CA SER A 115 -0.65 -10.01 -11.97
C SER A 115 -0.09 -10.10 -10.56
N ASP A 116 0.85 -11.03 -10.36
CA ASP A 116 1.59 -11.18 -9.11
C ASP A 116 2.63 -10.06 -8.86
N PHE A 117 2.76 -9.09 -9.77
CA PHE A 117 3.79 -8.06 -9.67
C PHE A 117 3.76 -7.31 -8.33
N TYR A 118 2.59 -6.83 -7.92
CA TYR A 118 2.46 -6.09 -6.66
C TYR A 118 2.77 -6.97 -5.44
N VAL A 119 2.41 -8.26 -5.48
CA VAL A 119 2.62 -9.22 -4.38
C VAL A 119 4.10 -9.36 -4.15
N LYS A 120 4.83 -9.58 -5.24
CA LYS A 120 6.28 -9.78 -5.24
C LYS A 120 7.00 -8.49 -4.88
N LEU A 121 6.53 -7.34 -5.38
CA LEU A 121 7.06 -6.03 -5.01
C LEU A 121 6.87 -5.77 -3.50
N ASN A 122 5.66 -5.94 -2.97
CA ASN A 122 5.38 -5.72 -1.56
C ASN A 122 6.11 -6.72 -0.66
N ARG A 123 6.26 -7.98 -1.09
CA ARG A 123 7.10 -8.96 -0.39
C ARG A 123 8.57 -8.55 -0.37
N ASP A 124 9.11 -8.04 -1.48
CA ASP A 124 10.50 -7.54 -1.54
C ASP A 124 10.70 -6.32 -0.63
N LEU A 125 9.67 -5.46 -0.54
CA LEU A 125 9.64 -4.30 0.37
C LEU A 125 9.58 -4.72 1.84
N ALA A 126 8.69 -5.65 2.19
CA ALA A 126 8.46 -6.08 3.57
C ALA A 126 9.59 -6.95 4.15
N SER A 127 10.22 -7.77 3.32
CA SER A 127 11.27 -8.72 3.74
C SER A 127 12.62 -8.08 4.03
N LYS A 128 12.87 -6.87 3.53
CA LYS A 128 14.17 -6.23 3.69
C LYS A 128 14.22 -5.38 4.95
N HIS A 129 15.35 -5.46 5.64
CA HIS A 129 15.57 -4.68 6.84
C HIS A 129 15.86 -3.22 6.46
N PHE A 130 15.15 -2.34 7.14
CA PHE A 130 15.14 -0.89 6.93
C PHE A 130 16.44 -0.21 7.40
N ASP A 131 17.24 -0.90 8.21
CA ASP A 131 18.44 -0.46 8.89
C ASP A 131 19.72 -0.48 8.02
N GLN A 132 19.70 -1.11 6.84
CA GLN A 132 20.95 -1.38 6.11
C GLN A 132 21.29 -0.43 4.96
N GLY A 133 20.45 0.55 4.59
CA GLY A 133 20.80 1.55 3.56
C GLY A 133 21.19 1.00 2.17
N THR A 134 21.05 -0.31 1.92
CA THR A 134 21.59 -1.01 0.75
C THR A 134 20.56 -1.21 -0.37
N ASN A 135 19.39 -0.59 -0.28
CA ASN A 135 18.21 -0.97 -1.06
C ASN A 135 17.87 0.00 -2.23
N PHE A 136 18.89 0.42 -2.97
CA PHE A 136 18.84 1.47 -4.01
C PHE A 136 17.86 1.25 -5.19
N GLY A 137 17.40 0.02 -5.45
CA GLY A 137 16.48 -0.26 -6.56
C GLY A 137 15.00 -0.07 -6.22
N ILE A 138 14.65 -0.23 -4.93
CA ILE A 138 13.29 -0.07 -4.38
C ILE A 138 13.02 1.39 -4.05
N THR A 139 14.05 2.10 -3.55
CA THR A 139 13.98 3.54 -3.25
C THR A 139 13.48 4.30 -4.46
N TYR A 140 13.85 3.95 -5.69
CA TYR A 140 13.33 4.63 -6.87
C TYR A 140 11.80 4.59 -7.02
N PHE A 141 11.15 3.43 -6.88
CA PHE A 141 9.68 3.38 -7.05
C PHE A 141 8.98 4.15 -5.92
N ILE A 142 9.58 4.17 -4.74
CA ILE A 142 9.16 4.95 -3.57
C ILE A 142 9.37 6.46 -3.80
N ASP A 143 10.55 6.86 -4.28
CA ASP A 143 10.93 8.23 -4.62
C ASP A 143 10.03 8.77 -5.72
N PHE A 144 9.74 7.95 -6.73
CA PHE A 144 8.86 8.31 -7.81
C PHE A 144 7.43 8.50 -7.31
N PHE A 145 6.95 7.59 -6.46
CA PHE A 145 5.66 7.71 -5.81
C PHE A 145 5.52 9.01 -5.01
N TYR A 146 6.52 9.37 -4.20
CA TYR A 146 6.46 10.56 -3.34
C TYR A 146 6.74 11.87 -4.07
N ASN A 147 7.69 11.87 -5.00
CA ASN A 147 8.27 13.10 -5.53
C ASN A 147 7.88 13.40 -6.98
N HIS A 148 7.45 12.42 -7.79
CA HIS A 148 7.24 12.66 -9.21
C HIS A 148 6.05 13.62 -9.48
N PRO A 149 6.25 14.72 -10.25
CA PRO A 149 5.19 15.71 -10.50
C PRO A 149 3.93 15.12 -11.14
N ALA A 150 4.09 14.11 -12.02
CA ALA A 150 2.95 13.45 -12.67
C ALA A 150 1.95 12.79 -11.70
N PHE A 151 2.32 12.59 -10.44
CA PHE A 151 1.43 12.03 -9.41
C PHE A 151 0.74 13.11 -8.56
N GLU A 152 1.02 14.39 -8.81
CA GLU A 152 0.41 15.48 -8.04
C GLU A 152 -1.11 15.50 -8.13
N ASP A 153 -1.65 15.28 -9.33
CA ASP A 153 -3.09 15.25 -9.57
C ASP A 153 -3.80 14.06 -8.92
N PHE A 154 -3.03 13.08 -8.44
CA PHE A 154 -3.54 11.90 -7.74
C PHE A 154 -3.43 12.05 -6.22
N SER A 155 -2.81 13.11 -5.71
CA SER A 155 -2.63 13.35 -4.28
C SER A 155 -3.95 13.29 -3.51
N TYR A 156 -3.98 12.57 -2.40
CA TYR A 156 -5.17 12.39 -1.57
C TYR A 156 -4.90 12.71 -0.10
N LYS A 157 -5.85 13.42 0.51
CA LYS A 157 -5.96 13.63 1.96
C LYS A 157 -7.35 13.22 2.43
N GLY A 158 -7.43 12.71 3.65
CA GLY A 158 -8.69 12.31 4.28
C GLY A 158 -8.70 10.86 4.72
N LYS A 159 -9.90 10.34 4.96
CA LYS A 159 -10.10 8.99 5.50
C LYS A 159 -10.10 7.94 4.38
N VAL A 160 -9.50 6.79 4.68
CA VAL A 160 -9.51 5.59 3.85
C VAL A 160 -9.62 4.34 4.73
N TYR A 161 -10.04 3.24 4.13
CA TYR A 161 -10.40 2.01 4.82
C TYR A 161 -9.64 0.82 4.25
N ARG A 162 -9.22 -0.11 5.11
CA ARG A 162 -8.57 -1.37 4.73
C ARG A 162 -9.09 -2.50 5.59
N GLY A 163 -9.53 -3.57 4.95
CA GLY A 163 -9.73 -4.84 5.63
C GLY A 163 -8.39 -5.54 5.86
N MET A 164 -8.24 -6.31 6.93
CA MET A 164 -7.12 -7.25 7.05
C MET A 164 -7.41 -8.39 8.02
N SER A 165 -6.55 -9.40 8.00
CA SER A 165 -6.54 -10.48 8.98
C SER A 165 -5.41 -10.21 9.97
N ILE A 166 -5.70 -10.19 11.26
CA ILE A 166 -4.69 -9.97 12.31
C ILE A 166 -4.75 -11.09 13.35
N THR A 167 -3.61 -11.60 13.82
CA THR A 167 -3.64 -12.57 14.92
C THR A 167 -3.92 -11.86 16.25
N GLN A 168 -4.40 -12.61 17.25
CA GLN A 168 -4.52 -12.07 18.61
C GLN A 168 -3.15 -11.62 19.16
N TYR A 169 -2.06 -12.27 18.73
CA TYR A 169 -0.70 -11.90 19.14
C TYR A 169 -0.28 -10.55 18.56
N ASP A 170 -0.50 -10.34 17.25
CA ASP A 170 -0.17 -9.07 16.60
C ASP A 170 -1.03 -7.94 17.16
N LEU A 171 -2.33 -8.19 17.39
CA LEU A 171 -3.22 -7.18 17.97
C LEU A 171 -2.77 -6.74 19.37
N LYS A 172 -2.15 -7.61 20.17
CA LYS A 172 -1.60 -7.22 21.49
C LYS A 172 -0.43 -6.24 21.39
N GLN A 173 0.22 -6.15 20.24
CA GLN A 173 1.29 -5.17 20.00
C GLN A 173 0.73 -3.77 19.69
N TYR A 174 -0.56 -3.68 19.35
CA TYR A 174 -1.25 -2.42 19.12
C TYR A 174 -1.64 -1.82 20.47
N SER A 175 -1.27 -0.57 20.68
CA SER A 175 -1.62 0.19 21.87
C SER A 175 -2.07 1.58 21.45
N ILE A 176 -3.08 2.13 22.14
CA ILE A 176 -3.51 3.51 21.90
C ILE A 176 -2.33 4.44 22.18
N GLY A 177 -2.05 5.36 21.26
CA GLY A 177 -0.86 6.21 21.28
C GLY A 177 0.40 5.57 20.70
N GLY A 178 0.40 4.25 20.48
CA GLY A 178 1.48 3.55 19.80
C GLY A 178 1.53 3.90 18.31
N LYS A 179 2.75 3.95 17.75
CA LYS A 179 3.00 4.20 16.34
C LYS A 179 3.28 2.90 15.59
N VAL A 180 2.72 2.77 14.39
CA VAL A 180 2.96 1.67 13.46
C VAL A 180 3.37 2.25 12.12
N MET A 181 4.25 1.56 11.39
CA MET A 181 4.73 1.99 10.10
C MET A 181 4.60 0.89 9.08
N SER A 182 4.09 1.22 7.89
CA SER A 182 4.04 0.26 6.79
C SER A 182 5.40 0.14 6.10
N LYS A 183 5.84 -1.07 5.78
CA LYS A 183 7.09 -1.31 5.03
C LYS A 183 6.91 -1.33 3.52
N ALA A 184 5.68 -1.53 3.05
CA ALA A 184 5.34 -1.73 1.65
C ALA A 184 4.21 -0.80 1.23
N PHE A 185 3.81 -0.87 -0.04
CA PHE A 185 2.64 -0.11 -0.49
C PHE A 185 1.38 -0.71 0.12
N MET A 186 0.52 0.16 0.63
CA MET A 186 -0.72 -0.24 1.27
C MET A 186 -1.90 0.20 0.43
N SER A 187 -2.57 -0.77 -0.19
CA SER A 187 -3.84 -0.54 -0.86
C SER A 187 -4.94 -0.27 0.18
N THR A 188 -5.63 0.84 0.03
CA THR A 188 -6.80 1.24 0.83
C THR A 188 -7.92 1.74 -0.08
N SER A 189 -9.15 1.83 0.40
CA SER A 189 -10.28 2.35 -0.37
C SER A 189 -10.87 3.58 0.31
N LYS A 190 -11.35 4.55 -0.48
CA LYS A 190 -12.21 5.62 0.05
C LYS A 190 -13.59 5.13 0.44
N ASP A 191 -14.05 4.04 -0.17
CA ASP A 191 -15.33 3.44 0.12
C ASP A 191 -15.17 2.35 1.20
N LYS A 192 -15.78 2.59 2.36
CA LYS A 192 -15.79 1.64 3.48
C LYS A 192 -16.40 0.29 3.07
N SER A 193 -17.41 0.30 2.18
CA SER A 193 -18.10 -0.91 1.76
C SER A 193 -17.16 -1.89 1.04
N VAL A 194 -16.19 -1.38 0.27
CA VAL A 194 -15.15 -2.17 -0.38
C VAL A 194 -14.31 -2.90 0.67
N ALA A 195 -13.84 -2.20 1.70
CA ALA A 195 -13.06 -2.81 2.78
C ALA A 195 -13.88 -3.83 3.59
N ASP A 196 -15.14 -3.55 3.88
CA ASP A 196 -16.04 -4.48 4.56
C ASP A 196 -16.30 -5.74 3.73
N ASP A 197 -16.44 -5.62 2.42
CA ASP A 197 -16.60 -6.75 1.52
C ASP A 197 -15.34 -7.64 1.47
N PHE A 198 -14.15 -7.04 1.49
CA PHE A 198 -12.90 -7.79 1.65
C PHE A 198 -12.85 -8.56 2.97
N ILE A 199 -13.28 -7.94 4.07
CA ILE A 199 -13.36 -8.62 5.37
C ILE A 199 -14.33 -9.81 5.29
N LYS A 200 -15.55 -9.60 4.76
CA LYS A 200 -16.58 -10.64 4.67
C LYS A 200 -16.15 -11.82 3.83
N ARG A 201 -15.48 -11.59 2.69
CA ARG A 201 -14.98 -12.63 1.79
C ARG A 201 -13.86 -13.47 2.42
N ASN A 202 -13.08 -12.91 3.34
CA ASN A 202 -11.98 -13.60 4.03
C ASN A 202 -12.42 -14.30 5.34
N LEU A 203 -13.68 -14.14 5.78
CA LEU A 203 -14.23 -14.84 6.94
C LEU A 203 -14.52 -16.34 6.68
N SER A 204 -14.76 -16.73 5.42
CA SER A 204 -15.23 -18.08 5.04
C SER A 204 -14.14 -19.17 5.06
N TYR A 205 -12.86 -18.82 5.05
CA TYR A 205 -11.74 -19.78 5.01
C TYR A 205 -11.24 -20.23 6.39
N ARG A 206 -11.80 -19.70 7.50
CA ARG A 206 -11.23 -19.88 8.85
C ARG A 206 -11.94 -20.97 9.68
N LYS A 207 -12.12 -22.18 9.13
CA LYS A 207 -12.41 -23.38 9.93
C LYS A 207 -11.13 -24.22 10.03
N LYS A 208 -10.68 -24.43 11.27
CA LYS A 208 -9.45 -25.11 11.66
C LYS A 208 -9.38 -26.53 11.08
N GLN A 209 -8.29 -26.85 10.39
CA GLN A 209 -7.68 -28.18 10.50
C GLN A 209 -6.38 -27.97 11.28
N HIS A 210 -6.28 -28.59 12.46
CA HIS A 210 -5.04 -28.71 13.27
C HIS A 210 -4.29 -27.42 13.68
N GLY A 211 -4.52 -26.94 14.91
CA GLY A 211 -3.49 -26.26 15.72
C GLY A 211 -3.08 -24.82 15.39
N GLU A 212 -3.47 -24.23 14.26
CA GLU A 212 -3.01 -22.88 13.89
C GLU A 212 -3.78 -21.71 14.56
N LEU A 213 -3.08 -20.56 14.65
CA LEU A 213 -3.51 -19.31 15.30
C LEU A 213 -4.83 -18.77 14.74
N VAL A 214 -5.77 -18.44 15.63
CA VAL A 214 -7.04 -17.79 15.25
C VAL A 214 -6.75 -16.35 14.80
N LYS A 215 -6.97 -16.07 13.52
CA LYS A 215 -6.93 -14.72 12.95
C LYS A 215 -8.29 -14.03 13.16
N LEU A 216 -8.26 -12.79 13.65
CA LEU A 216 -9.36 -11.84 13.73
C LEU A 216 -9.49 -11.09 12.40
N SER A 217 -10.68 -10.65 12.07
CA SER A 217 -10.87 -9.66 11.01
C SER A 217 -10.73 -8.26 11.58
N ALA A 218 -9.93 -7.43 10.93
CA ALA A 218 -9.70 -6.05 11.32
C ALA A 218 -10.18 -5.10 10.21
N LEU A 219 -10.94 -4.08 10.59
CA LEU A 219 -11.17 -2.90 9.77
C LEU A 219 -10.29 -1.78 10.27
N CYS A 220 -9.33 -1.36 9.46
CA CYS A 220 -8.47 -0.22 9.77
C CYS A 220 -8.99 1.03 9.04
N THR A 221 -9.20 2.10 9.79
CA THR A 221 -9.50 3.44 9.25
C THR A 221 -8.25 4.29 9.37
N TYR A 222 -7.69 4.76 8.26
CA TYR A 222 -6.53 5.63 8.22
C TYR A 222 -6.95 7.05 7.87
N GLU A 223 -6.53 8.02 8.67
CA GLU A 223 -6.61 9.45 8.35
C GLU A 223 -5.26 9.92 7.79
N ILE A 224 -5.24 10.21 6.48
CA ILE A 224 -4.08 10.73 5.76
C ILE A 224 -4.10 12.24 5.84
N VAL A 225 -3.05 12.84 6.41
CA VAL A 225 -2.94 14.29 6.64
C VAL A 225 -1.99 14.96 5.66
N ASN A 226 -0.98 14.22 5.17
CA ASN A 226 0.02 14.73 4.22
C ASN A 226 -0.41 14.51 2.78
N ARG A 227 -0.13 15.51 1.93
CA ARG A 227 -0.64 15.54 0.54
C ARG A 227 -0.06 14.43 -0.33
N ARG A 228 1.20 14.03 -0.08
CA ARG A 228 1.96 13.09 -0.91
C ARG A 228 1.97 11.65 -0.37
N THR A 229 1.27 11.40 0.74
CA THR A 229 1.26 10.07 1.38
C THR A 229 0.32 9.09 0.67
N GLY A 230 -0.85 9.58 0.24
CA GLY A 230 -1.85 8.80 -0.47
C GLY A 230 -2.00 9.26 -1.91
N LEU A 231 -2.09 8.31 -2.85
CA LEU A 231 -2.48 8.56 -4.23
C LEU A 231 -3.83 7.89 -4.52
N TYR A 232 -4.84 8.68 -4.88
CA TYR A 232 -6.14 8.19 -5.36
C TYR A 232 -6.03 7.75 -6.83
N ILE A 233 -5.93 6.43 -7.05
CA ILE A 233 -5.55 5.84 -8.34
C ILE A 233 -6.71 5.16 -9.08
N ALA A 234 -7.95 5.35 -8.65
CA ALA A 234 -9.14 4.74 -9.28
C ALA A 234 -9.21 4.97 -10.79
N LYS A 235 -8.81 6.15 -11.29
CA LYS A 235 -8.84 6.49 -12.71
C LYS A 235 -7.85 5.71 -13.59
N ILE A 236 -6.78 5.17 -13.00
CA ILE A 236 -5.71 4.46 -13.72
C ILE A 236 -5.60 2.99 -13.31
N SER A 237 -6.26 2.60 -12.22
CA SER A 237 -6.33 1.23 -11.74
C SER A 237 -7.16 0.37 -12.70
N GLU A 238 -6.77 -0.90 -12.86
CA GLU A 238 -7.58 -1.90 -13.54
C GLU A 238 -8.91 -2.17 -12.80
N TYR A 239 -8.98 -1.79 -11.52
CA TYR A 239 -10.13 -1.96 -10.62
C TYR A 239 -10.66 -0.61 -10.14
N GLY A 240 -11.07 0.26 -11.07
CA GLY A 240 -11.49 1.63 -10.73
C GLY A 240 -12.65 1.73 -9.74
N HIS A 241 -13.56 0.75 -9.73
CA HIS A 241 -14.68 0.68 -8.78
C HIS A 241 -14.25 0.48 -7.32
N GLU A 242 -13.00 0.05 -7.06
CA GLU A 242 -12.49 -0.13 -5.70
C GLU A 242 -12.17 1.21 -5.01
N GLU A 243 -12.24 2.34 -5.73
CA GLU A 243 -11.92 3.68 -5.20
C GLU A 243 -10.56 3.72 -4.48
N GLU A 244 -9.57 3.02 -5.06
CA GLU A 244 -8.29 2.74 -4.42
C GLU A 244 -7.51 4.03 -4.14
N VAL A 245 -7.07 4.18 -2.90
CA VAL A 245 -6.03 5.10 -2.47
C VAL A 245 -4.83 4.26 -2.04
N LEU A 246 -3.73 4.42 -2.76
CA LEU A 246 -2.48 3.75 -2.46
C LEU A 246 -1.68 4.59 -1.48
N ILE A 247 -1.37 4.05 -0.31
CA ILE A 247 -0.49 4.69 0.67
C ILE A 247 0.94 4.21 0.43
N GLY A 248 1.88 5.16 0.42
CA GLY A 248 3.29 4.87 0.19
C GLY A 248 3.97 4.10 1.35
N PRO A 249 5.05 3.35 1.07
CA PRO A 249 5.85 2.69 2.08
C PRO A 249 6.47 3.70 3.05
N TYR A 250 6.78 3.22 4.26
CA TYR A 250 7.38 4.00 5.34
C TYR A 250 6.47 5.14 5.84
N THR A 251 5.17 5.03 5.59
CA THR A 251 4.20 5.92 6.23
C THR A 251 3.93 5.44 7.65
N ALA A 252 4.18 6.33 8.61
CA ALA A 252 3.90 6.10 10.03
C ALA A 252 2.51 6.61 10.41
N PHE A 253 1.84 5.84 11.26
CA PHE A 253 0.52 6.15 11.81
C PHE A 253 0.49 5.93 13.31
N ILE A 254 -0.14 6.85 14.03
CA ILE A 254 -0.46 6.70 15.45
C ILE A 254 -1.84 6.05 15.61
N ILE A 255 -1.93 5.04 16.48
CA ILE A 255 -3.18 4.37 16.81
C ILE A 255 -3.99 5.28 17.74
N LYS A 256 -5.18 5.68 17.29
CA LYS A 256 -6.09 6.56 18.04
C LYS A 256 -7.15 5.78 18.82
N ALA A 257 -7.63 4.67 18.27
CA ALA A 257 -8.62 3.84 18.94
C ALA A 257 -8.52 2.38 18.50
N ILE A 258 -8.88 1.48 19.40
CA ILE A 258 -9.06 0.05 19.13
C ILE A 258 -10.41 -0.33 19.73
N ARG A 259 -11.34 -0.82 18.90
CA ARG A 259 -12.69 -1.22 19.32
C ARG A 259 -12.95 -2.65 18.89
N GLN A 260 -13.21 -3.53 19.84
CA GLN A 260 -13.54 -4.92 19.54
C GLN A 260 -15.07 -5.09 19.48
N SER A 261 -15.65 -5.01 18.29
CA SER A 261 -17.11 -5.12 18.10
C SER A 261 -17.61 -6.56 18.23
N SER A 262 -16.74 -7.56 18.07
CA SER A 262 -17.07 -8.97 18.37
C SER A 262 -15.81 -9.79 18.67
N PRO A 263 -15.93 -11.05 19.17
CA PRO A 263 -14.78 -11.93 19.39
C PRO A 263 -13.93 -12.20 18.15
N LYS A 264 -14.44 -11.91 16.95
CA LYS A 264 -13.77 -12.16 15.66
C LYS A 264 -13.55 -10.89 14.83
N TYR A 265 -13.94 -9.72 15.34
CA TYR A 265 -13.91 -8.47 14.59
C TYR A 265 -13.41 -7.32 15.47
N VAL A 266 -12.43 -6.59 14.94
CA VAL A 266 -11.84 -5.42 15.57
C VAL A 266 -11.82 -4.25 14.58
N GLU A 267 -12.03 -3.05 15.09
CA GLU A 267 -11.83 -1.80 14.37
C GLU A 267 -10.63 -1.07 14.97
N ILE A 268 -9.79 -0.53 14.10
CA ILE A 268 -8.60 0.21 14.50
C ILE A 268 -8.62 1.55 13.77
N ASP A 269 -8.59 2.65 14.52
CA ASP A 269 -8.47 3.99 13.95
C ASP A 269 -7.02 4.45 14.06
N LEU A 270 -6.48 4.92 12.94
CA LEU A 270 -5.11 5.36 12.79
C LEU A 270 -5.11 6.75 12.17
N ARG A 271 -4.20 7.61 12.63
CA ARG A 271 -3.94 8.92 12.01
C ARG A 271 -2.48 8.99 11.62
N GLU A 272 -2.20 9.49 10.43
CA GLU A 272 -0.83 9.67 9.96
C GLU A 272 -0.06 10.58 10.92
N CYS A 273 1.19 10.22 11.21
CA CYS A 273 2.08 11.06 12.00
C CYS A 273 2.49 12.30 11.19
N GLU A 274 2.33 13.48 11.80
CA GLU A 274 2.84 14.73 11.25
C GLU A 274 4.35 14.77 11.50
N ILE A 275 5.12 15.13 10.47
CA ILE A 275 6.56 15.29 10.62
C ILE A 275 6.79 16.57 11.40
N VAL A 276 7.52 16.47 12.52
CA VAL A 276 8.00 17.66 13.23
C VAL A 276 9.10 18.28 12.37
N ASP A 277 8.83 19.45 11.80
CA ASP A 277 9.87 20.24 11.14
C ASP A 277 10.93 20.60 12.19
N LYS A 278 12.12 20.00 12.08
CA LYS A 278 13.31 20.42 12.86
C LYS A 278 13.80 21.76 12.32
N LYS A 279 13.05 22.83 12.57
CA LYS A 279 13.44 24.21 12.25
C LYS A 279 13.41 25.18 13.43
N GLU A 280 13.13 24.72 14.64
CA GLU A 280 13.06 25.59 15.83
C GLU A 280 14.03 25.16 16.93
N GLN A 281 15.26 24.77 16.55
CA GLN A 281 16.29 24.44 17.54
C GLN A 281 17.69 24.76 17.02
N ASP A 282 17.87 25.92 16.39
CA ASP A 282 19.19 26.49 16.05
C ASP A 282 19.25 28.02 16.30
N ASP A 283 18.25 28.61 16.95
CA ASP A 283 18.26 30.02 17.36
C ASP A 283 18.25 30.07 18.90
N ASP A 284 19.43 30.03 19.54
CA ASP A 284 19.67 30.55 20.91
C ASP A 284 21.12 30.22 21.38
N ASP A 285 22.13 30.43 20.53
CA ASP A 285 23.52 30.56 20.99
C ASP A 285 24.11 31.87 20.40
N ASP A 286 23.38 32.97 20.59
CA ASP A 286 23.99 34.31 20.65
C ASP A 286 24.83 34.37 21.94
N PHE A 287 26.08 33.92 21.86
CA PHE A 287 27.11 34.34 22.79
C PHE A 287 27.58 35.74 22.40
N ASP A 288 26.84 36.73 22.88
CA ASP A 288 27.40 38.05 23.17
C ASP A 288 28.20 38.00 24.49
N ASP A 289 29.16 38.92 24.58
CA ASP A 289 30.05 39.29 25.70
C ASP A 289 31.33 38.42 25.85
N ASP A 290 32.57 38.94 25.88
CA ASP A 290 33.13 40.30 25.89
C ASP A 290 34.65 40.19 25.54
#